data_AF-A0AAU8IIP2-F1
#
_entry.id   AF-A0AAU8IIP2-F1
#
_cell.length_a   1.000
_cell.length_b   1.000
_cell.length_c   1.000
_cell.angle_alpha   90.00
_cell.angle_beta   90.00
_cell.angle_gamma   90.00
#
_symmetry.space_group_name_H-M   'P 1'
#
loop_
_entity.id
_entity.type
_entity.pdbx_description
1 polymer ?
#
loop_
_entity_poly.entity_id
_entity_poly.type
_entity_poly.pdbx_seq_one_letter_code
_entity_poly.pdbx_strand_id
1 'polypeptide(L)'
;MALMTTRFYSETLQLDTTVNIIIPDKLQKDHPLAVLYLLHGLSDDSSTWLMHSSVLRYAENRPFLIIMPDVHRSFYTDMAFGNHYWTYLTKELPEKVNLLPLKWQASFPYSKTQVLFTKQESPIRMESTFGERISHLRDHQLEACPSLKQRG
;
A
#
# COMPACT_ATOMS: atom_id res chain seq x y z
N MET A 1 -3.20 3.90 16.02
CA MET A 1 -2.65 3.37 14.75
C MET A 1 -1.14 3.54 14.84
N ALA A 2 -0.34 2.73 14.15
CA ALA A 2 1.11 2.91 14.15
C ALA A 2 1.62 3.28 12.75
N LEU A 3 2.54 4.25 12.70
CA LEU A 3 3.32 4.56 11.50
C LEU A 3 4.73 4.01 11.71
N MET A 4 5.19 3.19 10.77
CA MET A 4 6.53 2.62 10.79
C MET A 4 7.27 3.04 9.51
N THR A 5 8.44 3.64 9.67
CA THR A 5 9.36 3.93 8.57
C THR A 5 10.51 2.95 8.64
N THR A 6 10.71 2.18 7.58
CA THR A 6 11.82 1.23 7.48
C THR A 6 12.74 1.61 6.34
N ARG A 7 14.04 1.39 6.54
CA ARG A 7 15.08 1.54 5.53
C ARG A 7 15.87 0.25 5.46
N PHE A 8 16.08 -0.24 4.25
CA PHE A 8 16.86 -1.44 4.02
C PHE A 8 17.51 -1.40 2.65
N TYR A 9 18.59 -2.15 2.51
CA TYR A 9 19.21 -2.40 1.22
C TYR A 9 18.36 -3.37 0.41
N SER A 10 17.91 -2.95 -0.77
CA SER A 10 17.22 -3.82 -1.71
C SER A 10 18.23 -4.50 -2.62
N GLU A 11 18.20 -5.83 -2.65
CA GLU A 11 19.03 -6.62 -3.56
C GLU A 11 18.53 -6.51 -5.00
N THR A 12 17.21 -6.41 -5.20
CA THR A 12 16.63 -6.23 -6.55
C THR A 12 17.00 -4.87 -7.15
N LEU A 13 16.99 -3.83 -6.32
CA LEU A 13 17.30 -2.47 -6.75
C LEU A 13 18.78 -2.11 -6.60
N GLN A 14 19.58 -2.91 -5.90
CA GLN A 14 20.98 -2.62 -5.59
C GLN A 14 21.18 -1.25 -4.93
N LEU A 15 20.22 -0.82 -4.09
CA LEU A 15 20.24 0.49 -3.42
C LEU A 15 19.46 0.45 -2.09
N ASP A 16 19.79 1.39 -1.20
CA ASP A 16 19.04 1.63 0.03
C ASP A 16 17.70 2.31 -0.28
N THR A 17 16.61 1.65 0.07
CA THR A 17 15.24 2.15 -0.14
C THR A 17 14.53 2.43 1.17
N THR A 18 13.53 3.31 1.13
CA THR A 18 12.67 3.65 2.26
C THR A 18 11.25 3.18 1.98
N VAL A 19 10.61 2.62 3.00
CA VAL A 19 9.20 2.23 2.95
C VAL A 19 8.49 2.76 4.19
N ASN A 20 7.39 3.49 3.97
CA ASN A 20 6.49 3.88 5.05
C ASN A 20 5.31 2.90 5.12
N ILE A 21 4.99 2.45 6.32
CA ILE A 21 3.94 1.46 6.56
C ILE A 21 3.00 1.97 7.65
N ILE A 22 1.70 2.03 7.35
CA ILE A 22 0.66 2.30 8.35
C ILE A 22 0.07 0.97 8.79
N ILE A 23 0.19 0.69 10.09
CA ILE A 23 -0.32 -0.52 10.74
C ILE A 23 -1.62 -0.15 11.49
N PRO A 24 -2.75 -0.84 11.21
CA PRO A 24 -4.02 -0.55 11.84
C PRO A 24 -4.04 -1.02 13.31
N ASP A 25 -4.80 -0.34 14.17
CA ASP A 25 -4.95 -0.74 15.59
C ASP A 25 -5.72 -2.05 15.75
N LYS A 26 -6.69 -2.27 14.86
CA LYS A 26 -7.59 -3.42 14.92
C LYS A 26 -7.00 -4.55 14.09
N LEU A 27 -6.09 -5.30 14.70
CA LEU A 27 -5.59 -6.56 14.15
C LEU A 27 -6.64 -7.66 14.39
N GLN A 28 -7.24 -8.17 13.33
CA GLN A 28 -8.12 -9.33 13.42
C GLN A 28 -7.22 -10.58 13.54
N LYS A 29 -7.27 -11.27 14.68
CA LYS A 29 -6.38 -12.43 14.95
C LYS A 29 -6.58 -13.58 13.96
N ASP A 30 -7.80 -13.71 13.45
CA ASP A 30 -8.24 -14.86 12.65
C ASP A 30 -8.42 -14.51 11.16
N HIS A 31 -8.19 -13.25 10.76
CA HIS A 31 -8.33 -12.83 9.37
C HIS A 31 -7.10 -12.05 8.91
N PRO A 32 -6.52 -12.39 7.74
CA PRO A 32 -5.41 -11.63 7.21
C PRO A 32 -5.81 -10.18 6.96
N LEU A 33 -4.93 -9.24 7.29
CA LEU A 33 -5.10 -7.85 6.90
C LEU A 33 -5.09 -7.74 5.37
N ALA A 34 -6.04 -6.97 4.85
CA ALA A 34 -5.98 -6.50 3.47
C ALA A 34 -4.90 -5.42 3.35
N VAL A 35 -4.13 -5.49 2.26
CA VAL A 35 -2.99 -4.61 2.03
C VAL A 35 -3.26 -3.65 0.89
N LEU A 36 -2.87 -2.39 1.09
CA LEU A 36 -2.97 -1.34 0.11
C LEU A 36 -1.59 -0.76 -0.21
N TYR A 37 -1.22 -0.81 -1.49
CA TYR A 37 -0.01 -0.15 -1.98
C TYR A 37 -0.33 1.24 -2.51
N LEU A 38 0.29 2.25 -1.93
CA LEU A 38 0.17 3.63 -2.37
C LEU A 38 1.47 4.07 -3.03
N LEU A 39 1.43 4.27 -4.34
CA LEU A 39 2.61 4.64 -5.12
C LEU A 39 2.65 6.14 -5.40
N HIS A 40 3.82 6.72 -5.21
CA HIS A 40 4.03 8.15 -5.34
C HIS A 40 4.19 8.58 -6.81
N GLY A 41 3.99 9.87 -7.09
CA GLY A 41 4.14 10.42 -8.44
C GLY A 41 5.61 10.54 -8.90
N LEU A 42 5.80 11.01 -10.13
CA LEU A 42 7.12 11.07 -10.80
C LEU A 42 8.19 11.89 -10.06
N SER A 43 7.78 12.92 -9.32
CA SER A 43 8.71 13.86 -8.64
C SER A 43 8.66 13.71 -7.11
N ASP A 44 8.02 12.65 -6.63
CA ASP A 44 7.71 12.40 -5.23
C ASP A 44 8.53 11.21 -4.71
N ASP A 45 8.38 10.88 -3.42
CA ASP A 45 8.98 9.70 -2.79
C ASP A 45 8.00 9.00 -1.82
N SER A 46 8.50 8.02 -1.06
CA SER A 46 7.74 7.25 -0.06
C SER A 46 7.01 8.10 1.00
N SER A 47 7.43 9.34 1.25
CA SER A 47 6.85 10.23 2.27
C SER A 47 5.61 10.98 1.78
N THR A 48 5.44 11.07 0.47
CA THR A 48 4.50 12.02 -0.14
C THR A 48 3.06 11.83 0.31
N TRP A 49 2.59 10.60 0.48
CA TRP A 49 1.24 10.34 0.95
C TRP A 49 1.02 10.83 2.38
N LEU A 50 2.03 10.75 3.24
CA LEU A 50 1.98 11.28 4.60
C LEU A 50 2.01 12.81 4.62
N MET A 51 2.82 13.41 3.75
CA MET A 51 3.08 14.86 3.74
C MET A 51 2.03 15.67 2.98
N HIS A 52 1.44 15.09 1.94
CA HIS A 52 0.61 15.80 0.97
C HIS A 52 -0.78 15.19 0.80
N SER A 53 -1.26 14.42 1.77
CA SER A 53 -2.63 13.92 1.80
C SER A 53 -3.13 13.69 3.22
N SER A 54 -4.43 13.45 3.36
CA SER A 54 -5.04 13.05 4.64
C SER A 54 -5.05 11.53 4.86
N VAL A 55 -4.06 10.78 4.33
CA VAL A 55 -4.05 9.30 4.34
C VAL A 55 -4.22 8.71 5.74
N LEU A 56 -3.59 9.30 6.77
CA LEU A 56 -3.72 8.82 8.15
C LEU A 56 -5.16 8.94 8.67
N ARG A 57 -5.82 10.09 8.41
CA ARG A 57 -7.23 10.30 8.76
C ARG A 57 -8.14 9.28 8.05
N TYR A 58 -7.85 8.97 6.79
CA TYR A 58 -8.64 7.98 6.05
C TYR A 58 -8.33 6.54 6.44
N ALA A 59 -7.13 6.23 6.92
CA ALA A 59 -6.75 4.91 7.41
C ALA A 59 -7.36 4.62 8.78
N GLU A 60 -7.72 5.67 9.53
CA GLU A 60 -8.25 5.55 10.88
C GLU A 60 -9.46 4.61 10.95
N ASN A 61 -9.46 3.73 11.96
CA ASN A 61 -10.49 2.71 12.20
C ASN A 61 -10.73 1.72 11.04
N ARG A 62 -9.87 1.68 10.02
CA ARG A 62 -9.98 0.71 8.92
C ARG A 62 -8.96 -0.43 9.10
N PRO A 63 -9.32 -1.69 8.79
CA PRO A 63 -8.44 -2.85 8.99
C PRO A 63 -7.48 -3.05 7.78
N PHE A 64 -6.86 -1.96 7.29
CA PHE A 64 -5.94 -2.02 6.14
C PHE A 64 -4.50 -1.79 6.60
N LEU A 65 -3.59 -2.64 6.12
CA LEU A 65 -2.16 -2.35 6.13
C LEU A 65 -1.84 -1.50 4.90
N ILE A 66 -1.27 -0.31 5.08
CA ILE A 66 -0.93 0.58 3.96
C ILE A 66 0.58 0.62 3.79
N ILE A 67 1.07 0.33 2.60
CA ILE A 67 2.48 0.29 2.25
C ILE A 67 2.77 1.38 1.21
N MET A 68 3.74 2.23 1.50
CA MET A 68 4.18 3.36 0.67
C MET A 68 5.67 3.21 0.39
N PRO A 69 6.05 2.47 -0.66
CA PRO A 69 7.45 2.25 -1.00
C PRO A 69 8.02 3.42 -1.81
N ASP A 70 9.33 3.65 -1.68
CA ASP A 70 10.09 4.46 -2.64
C ASP A 70 10.38 3.61 -3.89
N VAL A 71 10.01 4.16 -5.04
CA VAL A 71 10.13 3.53 -6.36
C VAL A 71 10.72 4.47 -7.39
N HIS A 72 11.27 5.62 -6.96
CA HIS A 72 11.95 6.59 -7.81
C HIS A 72 11.15 6.91 -9.12
N ARG A 73 11.85 7.24 -10.21
CA ARG A 73 11.25 7.57 -11.52
C ARG A 73 11.09 6.35 -12.43
N SER A 74 10.64 5.23 -11.86
CA SER A 74 10.62 3.92 -12.52
C SER A 74 9.37 3.63 -13.34
N PHE A 75 8.33 4.45 -13.18
CA PHE A 75 6.97 4.14 -13.65
C PHE A 75 6.47 2.76 -13.16
N TYR A 76 7.02 2.29 -12.03
CA TYR A 76 6.69 1.01 -11.40
C TYR A 76 6.97 -0.19 -12.32
N THR A 77 7.94 -0.03 -13.21
CA THR A 77 8.34 -1.06 -14.19
C THR A 77 9.79 -1.46 -14.00
N ASP A 78 10.13 -2.68 -14.42
CA ASP A 78 11.52 -3.05 -14.58
C ASP A 78 12.10 -2.24 -15.74
N MET A 79 13.12 -1.43 -15.45
CA MET A 79 13.70 -0.52 -16.43
C MET A 79 14.54 -1.30 -17.44
N ALA A 80 14.48 -0.91 -18.72
CA ALA A 80 15.35 -1.48 -19.76
C ALA A 80 16.84 -1.17 -19.48
N PHE A 81 17.11 0.02 -18.94
CA PHE A 81 18.41 0.46 -18.48
C PHE A 81 18.23 1.09 -17.09
N GLY A 82 18.39 0.28 -16.06
CA GLY A 82 18.17 0.69 -14.67
C GLY A 82 17.78 -0.50 -13.80
N ASN A 83 17.11 -0.21 -12.68
CA ASN A 83 16.78 -1.22 -11.68
C ASN A 83 15.41 -1.89 -11.96
N HIS A 84 15.19 -3.05 -11.34
CA HIS A 84 14.01 -3.87 -11.53
C HIS A 84 12.89 -3.53 -10.52
N TYR A 85 12.23 -2.38 -10.69
CA TYR A 85 11.22 -1.88 -9.74
C TYR A 85 9.93 -2.70 -9.68
N TRP A 86 9.51 -3.32 -10.79
CA TRP A 86 8.35 -4.19 -10.75
C TRP A 86 8.65 -5.48 -10.00
N THR A 87 9.84 -6.05 -10.24
CA THR A 87 10.32 -7.22 -9.50
C THR A 87 10.46 -6.90 -8.01
N TYR A 88 11.00 -5.73 -7.66
CA TYR A 88 11.10 -5.27 -6.27
C TYR A 88 9.72 -5.18 -5.61
N LEU A 89 8.76 -4.50 -6.25
CA LEU A 89 7.41 -4.29 -5.71
C LEU A 89 6.63 -5.60 -5.52
N THR A 90 6.81 -6.56 -6.41
CA THR A 90 5.99 -7.78 -6.46
C THR A 90 6.61 -8.98 -5.78
N LYS A 91 7.93 -8.99 -5.54
CA LYS A 91 8.64 -10.12 -4.93
C LYS A 91 9.35 -9.71 -3.64
N GLU A 92 10.40 -8.90 -3.75
CA GLU A 92 11.27 -8.59 -2.62
C GLU A 92 10.53 -7.81 -1.52
N LEU A 93 9.80 -6.75 -1.87
CA LEU A 93 9.12 -5.92 -0.88
C LEU A 93 8.08 -6.71 -0.06
N PRO A 94 7.20 -7.53 -0.66
CA PRO A 94 6.34 -8.45 0.10
C PRO A 94 7.11 -9.37 1.04
N GLU A 95 8.23 -9.94 0.62
CA GLU A 95 9.07 -10.78 1.48
C GLU A 95 9.62 -10.01 2.68
N LYS A 96 10.08 -8.77 2.49
CA LYS A 96 10.55 -7.91 3.59
C LYS A 96 9.41 -7.56 4.56
N VAL A 97 8.20 -7.27 4.05
CA VAL A 97 7.04 -6.93 4.89
C VAL A 97 6.52 -8.15 5.66
N ASN A 98 6.67 -9.37 5.13
CA ASN A 98 6.36 -10.62 5.82
C ASN A 98 7.24 -10.89 7.06
N LEU A 99 8.35 -10.15 7.23
CA LEU A 99 9.15 -10.21 8.45
C LEU A 99 8.45 -9.56 9.66
N LEU A 100 7.44 -8.72 9.41
CA LEU A 100 6.61 -8.18 10.48
C LEU A 100 5.73 -9.30 11.05
N PRO A 101 5.49 -9.34 12.38
CA PRO A 101 4.66 -10.37 13.03
C PRO A 101 3.15 -10.14 12.77
N LEU A 102 2.78 -9.83 11.52
CA LEU A 102 1.44 -9.54 11.08
C LEU A 102 0.99 -10.63 10.11
N LYS A 103 -0.24 -11.13 10.29
CA LYS A 103 -0.89 -11.96 9.29
C LYS A 103 -1.58 -11.03 8.30
N TRP A 104 -1.08 -10.99 7.07
CA TRP A 104 -1.68 -10.24 5.98
C TRP A 104 -1.69 -11.08 4.72
N GLN A 105 -2.60 -10.76 3.82
CA GLN A 105 -2.68 -11.43 2.52
C GLN A 105 -2.31 -10.41 1.45
N ALA A 106 -1.29 -10.75 0.67
CA ALA A 106 -0.95 -9.97 -0.51
C ALA A 106 -2.12 -10.08 -1.50
N SER A 107 -2.82 -8.97 -1.67
CA SER A 107 -3.78 -8.76 -2.76
C SER A 107 -3.00 -8.55 -4.06
N PHE A 108 -2.31 -9.58 -4.54
CA PHE A 108 -1.67 -9.60 -5.86
C PHE A 108 -1.98 -10.90 -6.61
N PRO A 109 -3.11 -11.00 -7.33
CA PRO A 109 -3.29 -11.97 -8.38
C PRO A 109 -2.96 -11.30 -9.72
N TYR A 110 -1.71 -11.44 -10.18
CA TYR A 110 -1.20 -11.48 -11.58
C TYR A 110 -1.85 -10.63 -12.70
N SER A 111 -2.67 -9.63 -12.38
CA SER A 111 -3.35 -8.74 -13.31
C SER A 111 -3.26 -7.33 -12.75
N LYS A 112 -3.04 -6.36 -13.63
CA LYS A 112 -2.74 -4.93 -13.35
C LYS A 112 -3.82 -4.18 -12.56
N THR A 113 -4.74 -4.87 -11.91
CA THR A 113 -5.98 -4.33 -11.34
C THR A 113 -6.18 -4.84 -9.92
N GLN A 114 -5.21 -4.59 -9.03
CA GLN A 114 -5.47 -4.46 -7.60
C GLN A 114 -4.75 -3.22 -7.09
N VAL A 115 -5.41 -2.49 -6.18
CA VAL A 115 -5.49 -1.02 -6.19
C VAL A 115 -4.15 -0.33 -5.92
N LEU A 116 -3.39 -0.15 -7.00
CA LEU A 116 -2.34 0.85 -7.13
C LEU A 116 -3.03 2.22 -7.18
N PHE A 117 -3.05 2.94 -6.08
CA PHE A 117 -3.30 4.37 -6.17
C PHE A 117 -2.00 5.04 -6.56
N THR A 118 -1.95 5.53 -7.79
CA THR A 118 -0.84 6.32 -8.30
C THR A 118 -1.18 7.80 -8.15
N LYS A 119 -0.32 8.60 -7.53
CA LYS A 119 -0.54 10.06 -7.37
C LYS A 119 -0.50 10.87 -8.70
N GLN A 120 -0.40 10.20 -9.84
CA GLN A 120 -0.38 10.86 -11.15
C GLN A 120 -1.68 11.61 -11.51
N GLU A 121 -2.79 11.34 -10.82
CA GLU A 121 -4.03 12.12 -10.94
C GLU A 121 -4.04 13.27 -9.92
N SER A 122 -4.39 14.48 -10.39
CA SER A 122 -4.41 15.74 -9.63
C SER A 122 -4.92 15.62 -8.17
N PRO A 123 -4.32 16.33 -7.17
CA PRO A 123 -4.60 16.18 -5.74
C PRO A 123 -6.10 16.24 -5.35
N ILE A 124 -6.86 17.11 -6.02
CA ILE A 124 -8.29 17.35 -5.75
C ILE A 124 -9.16 16.16 -6.18
N ARG A 125 -8.79 15.49 -7.28
CA ARG A 125 -9.54 14.34 -7.79
C ARG A 125 -9.31 13.09 -6.92
N MET A 126 -8.11 12.96 -6.35
CA MET A 126 -7.76 11.83 -5.50
C MET A 126 -8.44 11.81 -4.14
N GLU A 127 -8.68 12.95 -3.47
CA GLU A 127 -9.42 12.93 -2.19
C GLU A 127 -10.84 12.39 -2.37
N SER A 128 -11.51 12.74 -3.48
CA SER A 128 -12.83 12.20 -3.83
C SER A 128 -12.76 10.70 -4.19
N THR A 129 -11.85 10.29 -5.07
CA THR A 129 -11.76 8.89 -5.51
C THR A 129 -11.14 7.95 -4.48
N PHE A 130 -10.26 8.41 -3.59
CA PHE A 130 -9.66 7.57 -2.55
C PHE A 130 -10.70 7.25 -1.47
N GLY A 131 -11.46 8.26 -1.04
CA GLY A 131 -12.61 8.05 -0.16
C GLY A 131 -13.60 7.05 -0.75
N GLU A 132 -14.04 7.29 -2.00
CA GLU A 132 -15.01 6.46 -2.72
C GLU A 132 -14.50 5.04 -3.01
N ARG A 133 -13.26 4.89 -3.49
CA ARG A 133 -12.68 3.57 -3.82
C ARG A 133 -12.37 2.75 -2.58
N ILE A 134 -11.97 3.38 -1.47
CA ILE A 134 -11.82 2.66 -0.20
C ILE A 134 -13.18 2.27 0.39
N SER A 135 -14.23 3.09 0.23
CA SER A 135 -15.59 2.65 0.59
C SER A 135 -16.07 1.50 -0.27
N HIS A 136 -15.83 1.51 -1.59
CA HIS A 136 -16.17 0.38 -2.46
C HIS A 136 -15.37 -0.89 -2.14
N LEU A 137 -14.10 -0.76 -1.75
CA LEU A 137 -13.31 -1.90 -1.26
C LEU A 137 -13.89 -2.48 0.03
N ARG A 138 -14.39 -1.63 0.94
CA ARG A 138 -15.11 -2.08 2.13
C ARG A 138 -16.36 -2.88 1.74
N ASP A 139 -17.15 -2.42 0.77
CA ASP A 139 -18.37 -3.10 0.34
C ASP A 139 -18.08 -4.46 -0.28
N HIS A 140 -17.08 -4.55 -1.17
CA HIS A 140 -16.64 -5.83 -1.71
C HIS A 140 -16.08 -6.79 -0.65
N GLN A 141 -15.39 -6.28 0.38
CA GLN A 141 -14.91 -7.12 1.49
C GLN A 141 -16.03 -7.50 2.47
N LEU A 142 -17.04 -6.66 2.68
CA LEU A 142 -18.27 -6.97 3.43
C LEU A 142 -19.12 -8.02 2.71
N GLU A 143 -19.10 -8.06 1.38
CA GLU A 143 -19.73 -9.09 0.57
C GLU A 143 -18.93 -10.40 0.56
N ALA A 144 -17.59 -10.33 0.54
CA ALA A 144 -16.71 -11.49 0.64
C ALA A 144 -16.62 -12.07 2.08
N CYS A 145 -16.96 -11.28 3.11
CA CYS A 145 -17.00 -11.69 4.52
C CYS A 145 -18.26 -11.16 5.22
N PRO A 146 -19.37 -11.93 5.21
CA PRO A 146 -20.68 -11.52 5.74
C PRO A 146 -20.69 -11.16 7.24
N SER A 147 -19.71 -11.63 8.02
CA SER A 147 -19.59 -11.36 9.45
C SER A 147 -19.24 -9.90 9.79
N LEU A 148 -18.69 -9.15 8.83
CA LEU A 148 -18.40 -7.72 8.99
C LEU A 148 -19.66 -6.84 8.87
N LYS A 149 -20.79 -7.36 8.34
CA LYS A 149 -22.08 -6.64 8.27
C LYS A 149 -22.83 -6.58 9.61
N GLN A 150 -22.49 -7.44 10.59
CA GLN A 150 -23.31 -7.62 11.80
C GLN A 150 -22.88 -6.78 13.02
N ARG A 151 -21.93 -5.85 12.87
CA ARG A 151 -21.49 -4.98 13.98
C ARG A 151 -21.46 -3.51 13.54
N GLY A 152 -22.65 -2.93 13.41
CA GLY A 152 -22.89 -1.49 13.41
C GLY A 152 -23.12 -1.00 14.83
#